data_AF-A0A523DSD9-F1
#
_entry.id   AF-A0A523DSD9-F1
#
_cell.length_a   1.000
_cell.length_b   1.000
_cell.length_c   1.000
_cell.angle_alpha   90.00
_cell.angle_beta   90.00
_cell.angle_gamma   90.00
#
_symmetry.space_group_name_H-M   'P 1'
#
loop_
_entity.id
_entity.type
_entity.pdbx_description
1 polymer ?
#
loop_
_entity_poly.entity_id
_entity_poly.type
_entity_poly.pdbx_seq_one_letter_code
_entity_poly.pdbx_strand_id
1 'polypeptide(L)' 'MRTTISLEDRLAEQVRRRAEEEGLSVSAFIAKTLDDALKQMAPRPSPPFRLVTVKGEGLSRTSAGSIPSAPHP' A
#
# COMPACT_ATOMS: atom_id res chain seq x y z
N MET A 1 8.29 12.00 -0.26
CA MET A 1 8.19 12.29 -1.71
C MET A 1 7.70 13.73 -1.86
N ARG A 2 8.26 14.53 -2.78
CA ARG A 2 7.85 15.92 -3.02
C ARG A 2 7.09 15.98 -4.34
N THR A 3 5.88 16.53 -4.31
CA THR A 3 5.01 16.67 -5.48
C THR A 3 4.63 18.14 -5.63
N THR A 4 4.57 18.61 -6.87
CA THR A 4 4.11 19.96 -7.22
C THR A 4 2.72 19.85 -7.81
N ILE A 5 1.81 20.72 -7.37
CA ILE A 5 0.44 20.81 -7.89
C ILE A 5 0.18 22.23 -8.38
N SER A 6 -0.60 22.36 -9.44
CA SER A 6 -1.08 23.65 -9.92
C SER A 6 -2.42 23.97 -9.26
N LEU A 7 -2.53 25.17 -8.71
CA LEU A 7 -3.76 25.73 -8.16
C LEU A 7 -4.10 27.01 -8.91
N GLU A 8 -5.39 27.30 -8.99
CA GLU A 8 -5.86 28.61 -9.45
C GLU A 8 -5.41 29.69 -8.47
N ASP A 9 -5.06 30.87 -8.97
CA ASP A 9 -4.37 31.90 -8.19
C ASP A 9 -5.19 32.37 -6.96
N ARG A 10 -6.50 32.56 -7.12
CA ARG A 10 -7.34 32.96 -5.97
C ARG A 10 -7.45 31.86 -4.93
N LEU A 11 -7.47 30.59 -5.36
CA LEU A 11 -7.43 29.46 -4.45
C LEU A 11 -6.08 29.37 -3.72
N ALA A 12 -4.97 29.63 -4.41
CA ALA A 12 -3.64 29.65 -3.79
C ALA A 12 -3.54 30.71 -2.69
N GLU A 13 -4.07 31.92 -2.91
CA GLU A 13 -4.09 32.98 -1.90
C GLU A 13 -4.97 32.62 -0.70
N GLN A 14 -6.14 32.02 -0.93
CA GLN A 14 -6.98 31.53 0.16
C GLN A 14 -6.29 30.45 1.00
N VAL A 15 -5.60 29.52 0.34
CA VAL A 15 -4.82 28.46 1.02
C VAL A 15 -3.71 29.07 1.87
N ARG A 16 -2.95 30.05 1.33
CA ARG A 16 -1.91 30.75 2.10
C ARG A 16 -2.49 31.43 3.34
N ARG A 17 -3.56 32.21 3.17
CA ARG A 17 -4.20 32.92 4.27
C ARG A 17 -4.68 31.96 5.36
N ARG A 18 -5.30 30.84 4.95
CA ARG A 18 -5.80 29.84 5.90
C ARG A 18 -4.67 29.12 6.65
N ALA A 19 -3.58 28.82 5.95
CA ALA A 19 -2.40 28.24 6.58
C ALA A 19 -1.79 29.19 7.62
N GLU A 20 -1.69 30.48 7.32
CA GLU A 20 -1.25 31.52 8.26
C GLU A 20 -2.18 31.65 9.47
N GLU A 21 -3.51 31.66 9.25
CA GLU A 21 -4.52 31.68 10.32
C GLU A 21 -4.37 30.48 11.28
N GLU A 22 -3.98 29.30 10.77
CA GLU A 22 -3.73 28.10 11.56
C GLU A 22 -2.29 27.99 12.09
N GLY A 23 -1.40 28.95 11.77
CA GLY A 23 0.02 28.91 12.16
C GLY A 23 0.81 27.78 11.49
N LEU A 24 0.36 27.29 10.34
CA LEU A 24 0.94 26.19 9.59
C LEU A 24 1.67 26.68 8.34
N SER A 25 2.67 25.92 7.90
CA SER A 25 3.18 26.09 6.53
C SER A 25 2.12 25.66 5.51
N VAL A 26 2.13 26.26 4.32
CA VAL A 26 1.23 25.89 3.21
C VAL A 26 1.26 24.39 2.92
N SER A 27 2.45 23.79 2.87
CA SER A 27 2.61 22.36 2.62
C SER A 27 2.00 21.50 3.74
N ALA A 28 2.19 21.90 5.00
CA ALA A 28 1.62 21.20 6.15
C ALA A 28 0.09 21.30 6.17
N PHE A 29 -0.45 22.47 5.84
CA PHE A 29 -1.88 22.69 5.70
C PHE A 29 -2.47 21.78 4.60
N ILE A 30 -1.89 21.80 3.40
CA ILE A 30 -2.35 20.95 2.28
C ILE A 30 -2.27 19.46 2.67
N ALA A 31 -1.19 19.02 3.30
CA ALA A 31 -1.04 17.63 3.71
C ALA A 31 -2.12 17.19 4.71
N LYS A 32 -2.39 18.02 5.72
CA LYS A 32 -3.46 17.78 6.71
C LYS A 32 -4.83 17.71 6.04
N THR A 33 -5.14 18.67 5.17
CA THR A 33 -6.44 18.70 4.46
C THR A 33 -6.63 17.47 3.57
N LEU A 34 -5.59 17.04 2.85
CA LEU A 34 -5.65 15.84 2.02
C LEU A 34 -5.81 14.57 2.85
N ASP A 35 -5.07 14.45 3.95
CA ASP A 35 -5.16 13.31 4.86
C ASP A 35 -6.56 13.19 5.48
N ASP A 36 -7.14 14.30 5.92
CA ASP A 36 -8.51 14.34 6.45
C ASP A 36 -9.55 13.98 5.38
N ALA A 37 -9.41 14.50 4.16
CA ALA A 37 -10.30 14.17 3.05
C ALA A 37 -10.22 12.68 2.67
N LEU A 38 -9.02 12.10 2.65
CA LEU A 38 -8.82 10.68 2.36
C LEU A 38 -9.41 9.77 3.45
N LYS A 39 -9.33 10.17 4.71
CA LYS A 39 -9.95 9.42 5.83
C LYS A 39 -11.48 9.47 5.80
N GLN A 40 -12.06 10.57 5.33
CA GLN A 40 -13.51 10.72 5.21
C GLN A 40 -14.10 9.92 4.04
N MET A 41 -13.29 9.53 3.05
CA MET A 41 -13.72 8.55 2.07
C MET A 41 -13.93 7.21 2.77
N ALA A 42 -15.19 6.89 3.06
CA ALA A 42 -15.57 5.60 3.63
C ALA A 42 -14.87 4.47 2.86
N PRO A 43 -14.26 3.49 3.56
CA PRO A 43 -13.68 2.35 2.89
C PRO A 43 -14.75 1.74 1.99
N ARG A 44 -14.49 1.67 0.68
CA ARG A 44 -15.38 0.89 -0.19
C ARG A 44 -15.46 -0.51 0.42
N PRO A 45 -16.65 -1.08 0.62
CA PRO A 45 -16.75 -2.42 1.16
C PRO A 45 -15.97 -3.36 0.25
N SER A 46 -14.85 -3.88 0.76
CA SER A 46 -14.06 -4.85 0.02
C SER A 46 -14.92 -6.10 -0.17
N PRO A 47 -15.02 -6.64 -1.39
CA PRO A 47 -15.68 -7.92 -1.57
C PRO A 47 -14.97 -8.98 -0.71
N PRO A 48 -15.70 -9.95 -0.12
CA PRO A 48 -15.09 -11.01 0.65
C PRO A 48 -14.03 -11.73 -0.21
N PHE A 49 -12.83 -11.88 0.32
CA PHE A 49 -11.78 -12.62 -0.38
C PHE A 49 -12.12 -14.11 -0.34
N ARG A 50 -11.88 -14.81 -1.45
CA ARG A 50 -12.00 -16.28 -1.51
C ARG A 50 -10.63 -16.92 -1.41
N LEU A 51 -10.40 -17.67 -0.33
CA LEU A 51 -9.24 -18.53 -0.18
C LEU A 51 -9.44 -19.78 -1.04
N VAL A 52 -8.56 -20.01 -2.02
CA VAL A 52 -8.54 -21.24 -2.81
C VAL A 52 -7.26 -21.98 -2.48
N THR A 53 -7.39 -23.14 -1.82
CA THR A 53 -6.27 -24.05 -1.54
C THR A 53 -6.25 -25.11 -2.63
N VAL A 54 -5.19 -25.16 -3.43
CA VAL A 54 -4.95 -26.26 -4.38
C VAL A 54 -4.09 -27.32 -3.71
N LYS A 55 -4.51 -28.59 -3.81
CA LYS A 55 -3.71 -29.73 -3.37
C LYS A 55 -2.60 -29.94 -4.40
N GLY A 56 -1.33 -29.81 -3.99
CA GLY A 56 -0.21 -30.16 -4.86
C GLY A 56 -0.19 -31.66 -5.14
N GLU A 57 -0.30 -32.05 -6.41
CA GLU A 57 -0.01 -33.43 -6.83
C GLU A 57 1.51 -33.63 -6.80
N GLY A 58 2.00 -34.24 -5.71
CA GLY A 58 3.40 -34.65 -5.59
C GLY A 58 3.71 -35.78 -6.57
N LEU A 59 4.35 -35.40 -7.68
CA LEU A 59 5.10 -36.19 -8.66
C LEU A 59 5.41 -37.64 -8.23
N SER A 60 4.83 -38.62 -8.92
CA SER A 60 5.21 -40.04 -8.79
C SER A 60 6.69 -40.20 -9.14
N ARG A 61 7.54 -40.30 -8.11
CA ARG A 61 8.96 -40.56 -8.26
C ARG A 61 9.14 -42.04 -8.63
N THR A 62 9.26 -42.34 -9.92
CA THR A 62 9.74 -43.65 -10.39
C THR A 62 11.20 -43.79 -9.99
N SER A 63 11.48 -44.55 -8.93
CA SER A 63 12.84 -44.87 -8.51
C SER A 63 13.38 -46.05 -9.31
N ALA A 64 14.10 -45.75 -10.39
CA ALA A 64 15.20 -46.58 -10.86
C ALA A 64 16.50 -45.90 -10.40
N GLY A 65 17.31 -46.55 -9.58
CA GLY A 65 18.62 -46.03 -9.18
C GLY A 65 19.08 -46.54 -7.81
N SER A 66 20.02 -47.48 -7.84
CA SER A 66 20.74 -48.06 -6.70
C SER A 66 21.20 -47.04 -5.64
N ILE A 67 21.05 -47.41 -4.38
CA ILE A 67 21.68 -46.74 -3.23
C ILE A 67 23.01 -47.44 -2.95
N PRO A 68 24.18 -46.78 -3.03
CA PRO A 68 25.39 -47.33 -2.43
C PRO A 68 25.37 -47.11 -0.91
N SER A 69 25.54 -48.21 -0.18
CA SER A 69 25.68 -48.28 1.27
C SER A 69 27.01 -47.64 1.72
N ALA A 70 26.97 -46.71 2.67
CA ALA A 70 28.16 -46.20 3.35
C ALA A 70 28.27 -46.83 4.76
N PRO A 71 29.48 -47.16 5.25
CA PRO A 71 29.69 -47.79 6.54
C PRO A 71 29.71 -46.75 7.68
N HIS A 72 29.11 -47.11 8.82
CA HIS A 72 29.20 -46.36 10.08
C HIS A 72 30.48 -46.73 10.87
N PRO A 73 31.08 -45.78 11.62
CA PRO A 73 32.09 -46.07 12.64
C PRO A 73 31.49 -46.62 13.93
#